data_AF-A0A0A0JL50-F1
#
_entry.id   AF-A0A0A0JL50-F1
#
_cell.length_a   1.000
_cell.length_b   1.000
_cell.length_c   1.000
_cell.angle_alpha   90.00
_cell.angle_beta   90.00
_cell.angle_gamma   90.00
#
_symmetry.space_group_name_H-M   'P 1'
#
loop_
_entity.id
_entity.type
_entity.pdbx_description
1 polymer ?
#
loop_
_entity_poly.entity_id
_entity_poly.type
_entity_poly.pdbx_seq_one_letter_code
_entity_poly.pdbx_strand_id
1 'polypeptide(L)'
;MAAGRLVARAGDITVRMSGVLDRRWVDVPEFELGGRIESLNFVVGPCAHGQISVAGRSLPGAVVNYDIPDRPWTSAYLSWGETWRA
;
A
#
# COMPACT_ATOMS: atom_id res chain seq x y z
N MET A 1 18.27 3.74 9.21
CA MET A 1 16.83 4.05 9.19
C MET A 1 16.08 2.73 9.21
N ALA A 2 15.20 2.49 10.18
CA ALA A 2 14.49 1.21 10.29
C ALA A 2 13.65 0.99 9.02
N ALA A 3 14.00 -0.02 8.22
CA ALA A 3 13.20 -0.46 7.10
C ALA A 3 11.84 -0.92 7.66
N GLY A 4 10.83 -0.06 7.56
CA GLY A 4 9.51 -0.31 8.13
C GLY A 4 8.93 -1.60 7.55
N ARG A 5 8.98 -2.67 8.32
CA ARG A 5 8.32 -3.92 7.98
C ARG A 5 6.86 -3.78 8.36
N LEU A 6 5.99 -3.76 7.36
CA LEU A 6 4.56 -3.63 7.54
C LEU A 6 3.93 -5.01 7.63
N VAL A 7 3.01 -5.16 8.57
CA VAL A 7 2.32 -6.42 8.83
C VAL A 7 0.84 -6.16 9.06
N ALA A 8 -0.01 -6.80 8.25
CA ALA A 8 -1.44 -6.87 8.45
C ALA A 8 -1.84 -8.31 8.78
N ARG A 9 -2.82 -8.51 9.67
CA ARG A 9 -3.30 -9.83 10.09
C ARG A 9 -4.81 -9.83 10.28
N ALA A 10 -5.47 -10.88 9.83
CA ALA A 10 -6.87 -11.16 10.09
C ALA A 10 -7.09 -12.67 10.10
N GLY A 11 -7.59 -13.22 11.21
CA GLY A 11 -7.68 -14.67 11.39
C GLY A 11 -6.31 -15.35 11.25
N ASP A 12 -6.25 -16.38 10.41
CA ASP A 12 -5.05 -17.14 10.09
C ASP A 12 -4.24 -16.53 8.91
N ILE A 13 -4.67 -15.39 8.38
CA ILE A 13 -4.02 -14.70 7.27
C ILE A 13 -3.03 -13.66 7.81
N THR A 14 -1.81 -13.69 7.30
CA THR A 14 -0.79 -12.67 7.54
C THR A 14 -0.27 -12.15 6.21
N VAL A 15 -0.27 -10.83 6.05
CA VAL A 15 0.39 -10.14 4.93
C VAL A 15 1.57 -9.37 5.48
N ARG A 16 2.75 -9.54 4.86
CA ARG A 16 3.97 -8.80 5.19
C ARG A 16 4.47 -8.07 3.96
N MET A 17 4.84 -6.82 4.13
CA MET A 17 5.47 -6.01 3.09
C MET A 17 6.67 -5.28 3.65
N SER A 18 7.67 -5.03 2.81
CA SER A 18 8.87 -4.30 3.20
C SER A 18 9.62 -3.73 1.99
N GLY A 19 10.63 -2.91 2.24
CA GLY A 19 11.41 -2.26 1.19
C GLY A 19 10.58 -1.21 0.45
N VAL A 20 10.06 -0.22 1.17
CA VAL A 20 9.36 0.92 0.56
C VAL A 20 10.31 1.59 -0.45
N LEU A 21 9.92 1.58 -1.72
CA LEU A 21 10.72 2.06 -2.86
C LEU A 21 10.63 3.57 -3.02
N ASP A 22 9.47 4.14 -2.70
CA ASP A 22 9.16 5.56 -2.82
C ASP A 22 8.01 5.93 -1.87
N ARG A 23 7.82 7.23 -1.58
CA ARG A 23 6.68 7.77 -0.81
C ARG A 23 6.11 8.97 -1.54
N ARG A 24 4.84 8.89 -1.93
CA ARG A 24 4.17 9.98 -2.65
C ARG A 24 2.94 10.44 -1.90
N TRP A 25 2.85 11.75 -1.74
CA TRP A 25 1.62 12.41 -1.35
C TRP A 25 0.70 12.47 -2.56
N VAL A 26 -0.55 12.09 -2.35
CA VAL A 26 -1.63 12.22 -3.32
C VAL A 26 -2.68 13.10 -2.67
N ASP A 27 -2.98 14.20 -3.35
CA ASP A 27 -4.03 15.14 -2.97
C ASP A 27 -5.12 15.09 -4.04
N VAL A 28 -6.33 14.78 -3.62
CA VAL A 28 -7.52 14.70 -4.46
C VAL A 28 -8.52 15.69 -3.87
N PRO A 29 -8.57 16.94 -4.37
CA PRO A 29 -9.38 17.99 -3.77
C PRO A 29 -10.88 17.76 -3.97
N GLU A 30 -11.26 17.04 -5.02
CA GLU A 30 -12.64 16.62 -5.30
C GLU A 30 -12.69 15.10 -5.50
N PHE A 31 -13.15 14.40 -4.47
CA PHE A 31 -13.35 12.96 -4.46
C PHE A 31 -14.83 12.67 -4.20
N GLU A 32 -15.49 11.98 -5.13
CA GLU A 32 -16.87 11.55 -4.95
C GLU A 32 -16.92 10.35 -3.99
N LEU A 33 -17.56 10.53 -2.83
CA LEU A 33 -17.73 9.51 -1.80
C LEU A 33 -19.21 9.37 -1.43
N GLY A 34 -19.90 8.41 -2.03
CA GLY A 34 -21.27 8.05 -1.63
C GLY A 34 -22.28 9.17 -1.84
N GLY A 35 -22.17 9.92 -2.93
CA GLY A 35 -23.04 11.03 -3.32
C GLY A 35 -22.63 12.39 -2.76
N ARG A 36 -21.45 12.51 -2.14
CA ARG A 36 -20.88 13.76 -1.62
C ARG A 36 -19.50 14.01 -2.22
N ILE A 37 -19.15 15.28 -2.38
CA ILE A 37 -17.78 15.67 -2.73
C ILE A 37 -17.03 15.91 -1.43
N GLU A 38 -15.94 15.17 -1.26
CA GLU A 38 -15.00 15.27 -0.14
C GLU A 38 -13.62 15.60 -0.71
N SER A 39 -12.69 16.07 0.12
CA SER A 39 -11.27 16.08 -0.21
C SER A 39 -10.56 14.89 0.44
N LEU A 40 -9.68 14.25 -0.32
CA LEU A 40 -8.91 13.08 0.10
C LEU A 40 -7.42 13.36 -0.04
N ASN A 41 -6.70 13.23 1.08
CA ASN A 41 -5.25 13.31 1.13
C ASN A 41 -4.69 11.98 1.66
N PHE A 42 -3.76 11.38 0.93
CA PHE A 42 -3.14 10.13 1.35
C PHE A 42 -1.69 9.97 0.89
N VAL A 43 -0.90 9.16 1.60
CA VAL A 43 0.47 8.81 1.18
C VAL A 43 0.49 7.40 0.63
N VAL A 44 1.02 7.21 -0.57
CA VAL A 44 1.25 5.87 -1.15
C VAL A 44 2.72 5.46 -1.08
N GLY A 45 2.93 4.18 -0.77
CA GLY A 45 4.26 3.56 -0.69
C GLY A 45 4.31 2.21 -1.42
N PRO A 46 4.83 2.14 -2.65
CA PRO A 46 5.14 0.86 -3.29
C PRO A 46 6.25 0.13 -2.51
N CYS A 47 6.12 -1.18 -2.33
CA CYS A 47 7.09 -2.03 -1.63
C CYS A 47 7.78 -2.99 -2.60
N ALA A 48 9.07 -3.22 -2.38
CA ALA A 48 9.89 -4.18 -3.14
C ALA A 48 9.56 -5.63 -2.79
N HIS A 49 9.07 -5.88 -1.57
CA HIS A 49 8.83 -7.23 -1.06
C HIS A 49 7.42 -7.34 -0.48
N GLY A 50 6.80 -8.49 -0.72
CA GLY A 50 5.46 -8.83 -0.24
C GLY A 50 5.34 -10.35 -0.07
N GLN A 51 4.67 -10.79 0.99
CA GLN A 51 4.38 -12.19 1.25
C GLN A 51 3.02 -12.34 1.94
N ILE A 52 2.23 -13.31 1.49
CA ILE A 52 0.98 -13.72 2.13
C ILE A 52 1.18 -15.11 2.73
N SER A 53 0.70 -15.32 3.94
CA SER A 53 0.66 -16.63 4.58
C SER A 53 -0.73 -16.91 5.15
N VAL A 54 -1.19 -18.15 5.04
CA VAL A 54 -2.48 -18.64 5.59
C VAL A 54 -2.18 -19.84 6.48
N ALA A 55 -2.67 -19.80 7.72
CA ALA A 55 -2.36 -20.80 8.75
C ALA A 55 -0.85 -21.10 8.88
N GLY A 56 -0.03 -20.04 8.76
CA GLY A 56 1.43 -20.13 8.82
C GLY A 56 2.12 -20.66 7.55
N ARG A 57 1.38 -21.07 6.51
CA ARG A 57 1.94 -21.52 5.23
C ARG A 57 2.02 -20.37 4.24
N SER A 58 3.18 -20.18 3.62
CA SER A 58 3.34 -19.16 2.56
C SER A 58 2.55 -19.56 1.33
N LEU A 59 1.79 -18.61 0.78
CA LEU A 59 1.19 -18.78 -0.54
C LEU A 59 2.26 -18.54 -1.63
N PRO A 60 2.16 -19.22 -2.80
CA PRO A 60 3.01 -18.94 -3.94
C PRO A 60 2.65 -17.58 -4.57
N GLY A 61 3.62 -16.99 -5.28
CA GLY A 61 3.46 -15.71 -5.97
C GLY A 61 4.67 -14.80 -5.77
N ALA A 62 4.72 -13.71 -6.52
CA ALA A 62 5.73 -12.69 -6.42
C ALA A 62 5.11 -11.30 -6.54
N VAL A 63 5.79 -10.30 -5.98
CA VAL A 63 5.44 -8.91 -6.23
C VAL A 63 5.65 -8.60 -7.71
N VAL A 64 4.65 -7.98 -8.33
CA VAL A 64 4.76 -7.48 -9.70
C VAL A 64 5.25 -6.06 -9.63
N ASN A 65 6.34 -5.75 -10.32
CA ASN A 65 6.76 -4.38 -10.60
C ASN A 65 6.17 -3.97 -11.95
N TYR A 66 5.47 -2.84 -11.98
CA TYR A 66 4.80 -2.35 -13.18
C TYR A 66 5.70 -1.49 -14.09
N ASP A 67 7.01 -1.44 -13.80
CA ASP A 67 8.07 -0.85 -14.62
C ASP A 67 7.74 0.55 -15.17
N ILE A 68 7.39 1.45 -14.24
CA ILE A 68 7.13 2.85 -14.57
C ILE A 68 8.45 3.62 -14.35
N PRO A 69 9.06 4.18 -15.41
CA PRO A 69 10.30 4.95 -15.30
C PRO A 69 10.18 6.06 -14.27
N ASP A 70 11.20 6.20 -13.42
CA ASP A 70 11.33 7.22 -12.37
C ASP A 70 10.20 7.27 -11.34
N ARG A 71 9.27 6.30 -11.37
CA ARG A 71 8.09 6.30 -10.50
C ARG A 71 7.67 4.86 -10.15
N PRO A 72 8.44 4.14 -9.33
CA PRO A 72 8.20 2.72 -9.06
C PRO A 72 6.76 2.47 -8.64
N TRP A 73 6.17 1.39 -9.15
CA TRP A 73 4.83 0.94 -8.76
C TRP A 73 4.84 -0.57 -8.69
N THR A 74 4.27 -1.12 -7.62
CA THR A 74 4.27 -2.56 -7.40
C THR A 74 2.90 -3.04 -6.93
N SER A 75 2.61 -4.33 -7.13
CA SER A 75 1.37 -4.94 -6.64
C SER A 75 1.31 -4.99 -5.11
N ALA A 76 2.46 -4.89 -4.43
CA ALA A 76 2.56 -4.69 -3.00
C ALA A 76 2.72 -3.20 -2.69
N TYR A 77 1.62 -2.48 -2.51
CA TYR A 77 1.65 -1.08 -2.10
C TYR A 77 0.83 -0.86 -0.83
N LEU A 78 1.15 0.21 -0.13
CA LEU A 78 0.44 0.66 1.06
C LEU A 78 -0.10 2.07 0.86
N SER A 79 -1.25 2.36 1.46
CA SER A 79 -1.69 3.72 1.78
C SER A 79 -1.35 3.97 3.26
N TRP A 80 -0.55 4.99 3.55
CA TRP A 80 -0.20 5.39 4.91
C TRP A 80 -0.72 6.79 5.18
N GLY A 81 -1.62 6.90 6.16
CA GLY A 81 -2.17 8.18 6.55
C GLY A 81 -3.18 8.64 5.50
N GLU A 82 -4.44 8.49 5.83
CA GLU A 82 -5.55 8.89 4.98
C GLU A 82 -6.33 9.95 5.76
N THR A 83 -6.50 11.13 5.15
CA THR A 83 -7.24 12.25 5.73
C THR A 83 -8.36 12.64 4.80
N TRP A 84 -9.56 12.72 5.37
CA TRP A 84 -10.78 13.14 4.70
C TRP A 84 -11.23 14.48 5.27
N ARG A 85 -11.73 15.37 4.43
CA ARG A 85 -12.38 16.62 4.85
C ARG A 85 -13.56 16.93 3.93
N ALA A 86 -14.68 17.26 4.56
CA ALA A 86 -15.89 17.77 3.91
C ALA A 86 -15.75 19.25 3.54
#